data_AF-A0A8T7BM07-F1
#
_entry.id   AF-A0A8T7BM07-F1
#
_cell.length_a   1.000
_cell.length_b   1.000
_cell.length_c   1.000
_cell.angle_alpha   90.00
_cell.angle_beta   90.00
_cell.angle_gamma   90.00
#
_symmetry.space_group_name_H-M   'P 1'
#
loop_
_entity.id
_entity.type
_entity.pdbx_description
1 polymer ?
#
loop_
_entity_poly.entity_id
_entity_poly.type
_entity_poly.pdbx_seq_one_letter_code
_entity_poly.pdbx_strand_id
1 'polypeptide(L)'
;MPPEGPLIKLSDIFKLLVLLGICPSLYAGHLTTPLISIIIDDIGYRNIHDTNALSLPGPVTYAIMPHAPHSVKLSNIASQSGKTVILHLPMEAMEPEKNRYLGPGALRVEMKETQFISTLSDNLDAIPNIIGVNNHMGSLLTSQSEHMEWL
;
A
#
# COMPACT_ATOMS: atom_id res chain seq x y z
N MET A 1 -59.66 -4.51 27.56
CA MET A 1 -59.00 -5.56 28.36
C MET A 1 -57.87 -6.11 27.49
N PRO A 2 -56.59 -5.82 27.79
CA PRO A 2 -55.49 -6.34 26.96
C PRO A 2 -55.27 -7.84 27.27
N PRO A 3 -54.82 -8.64 26.31
CA PRO A 3 -54.58 -10.07 26.53
C PRO A 3 -53.29 -10.26 27.34
N GLU A 4 -53.36 -11.11 28.37
CA GLU A 4 -52.18 -11.58 29.10
C GLU A 4 -51.35 -12.50 28.19
N GLY A 5 -50.17 -12.03 27.78
CA GLY A 5 -49.17 -12.86 27.12
C GLY A 5 -48.51 -13.84 28.11
N PRO A 6 -47.98 -14.99 27.64
CA PRO A 6 -47.49 -16.02 28.53
C PRO A 6 -46.28 -15.54 29.34
N LEU A 7 -46.37 -15.66 30.66
CA LEU A 7 -45.30 -15.40 31.62
C LEU A 7 -44.18 -16.44 31.43
N ILE A 8 -43.01 -15.99 31.00
CA ILE A 8 -41.79 -16.82 30.92
C ILE A 8 -41.45 -17.29 32.34
N LYS A 9 -41.38 -18.61 32.55
CA LYS A 9 -41.07 -19.16 33.88
C LYS A 9 -39.59 -18.95 34.20
N LEU A 10 -39.29 -18.55 35.43
CA LEU A 10 -37.90 -18.31 35.91
C LEU A 10 -37.00 -19.56 35.74
N SER A 11 -37.58 -20.76 35.74
CA SER A 11 -36.90 -22.02 35.46
C SER A 11 -36.37 -22.13 34.02
N ASP A 12 -36.99 -21.45 33.07
CA ASP A 12 -36.59 -21.46 31.66
C ASP A 12 -35.40 -20.51 31.42
N ILE A 13 -35.31 -19.43 32.22
CA ILE A 13 -34.17 -18.51 32.24
C ILE A 13 -32.92 -19.22 32.81
N PHE A 14 -33.09 -20.09 33.81
CA PHE A 14 -31.97 -20.83 34.42
C PHE A 14 -31.39 -21.91 33.50
N LYS A 15 -32.22 -22.54 32.65
CA LYS A 15 -31.73 -23.50 31.64
C LYS A 15 -30.94 -22.83 30.51
N LEU A 16 -31.25 -21.57 30.18
CA LEU A 16 -30.50 -20.83 29.16
C LEU A 16 -29.12 -20.37 29.67
N LEU A 17 -28.99 -20.08 30.97
CA LEU A 17 -27.73 -19.67 31.61
C LEU A 17 -26.73 -20.82 31.82
N VAL A 18 -27.19 -22.06 31.91
CA VAL A 18 -26.30 -23.22 32.09
C VAL A 18 -25.61 -23.64 30.77
N LEU A 19 -26.14 -23.24 29.61
CA LEU A 19 -25.44 -23.43 28.32
C LEU A 19 -24.30 -22.41 28.09
N LEU A 20 -24.24 -21.33 28.88
CA LEU A 20 -23.18 -20.31 28.82
C LEU A 20 -21.96 -20.64 29.72
N GLY A 21 -22.03 -21.71 30.51
CA GLY A 21 -21.09 -22.00 31.59
C GLY A 21 -19.85 -22.83 31.24
N ILE A 22 -19.65 -23.19 29.98
CA ILE A 22 -18.40 -23.82 29.53
C ILE A 22 -18.00 -23.15 28.22
N CYS A 23 -17.53 -21.91 28.31
CA CYS A 23 -16.61 -21.43 27.30
C CYS A 23 -15.26 -22.08 27.67
N PRO A 24 -14.80 -23.16 27.02
CA PRO A 24 -13.38 -23.43 27.09
C PRO A 24 -12.74 -22.13 26.62
N SER A 25 -11.89 -21.55 27.46
CA SER A 25 -10.99 -20.52 27.02
C SER A 25 -10.25 -21.14 25.84
N LEU A 26 -10.73 -20.87 24.61
CA LEU A 26 -9.96 -21.13 23.42
C LEU A 26 -8.77 -20.21 23.61
N TYR A 27 -7.72 -20.78 24.18
CA TYR A 27 -6.37 -20.40 23.88
C TYR A 27 -6.24 -20.70 22.38
N ALA A 28 -6.81 -19.81 21.57
CA ALA A 28 -6.41 -19.61 20.20
C ALA A 28 -4.96 -19.17 20.35
N GLY A 29 -4.06 -20.14 20.44
CA GLY A 29 -2.65 -19.91 20.17
C GLY A 29 -2.65 -19.14 18.87
N HIS A 30 -2.24 -17.89 18.94
CA HIS A 30 -2.19 -17.00 17.80
C HIS A 30 -1.12 -17.57 16.88
N LEU A 31 -1.48 -18.60 16.12
CA LEU A 31 -0.76 -19.02 14.95
C LEU A 31 -0.88 -17.83 14.02
N THR A 32 0.07 -16.91 14.10
CA THR A 32 0.25 -15.88 13.09
C THR A 32 0.43 -16.62 11.79
N THR A 33 -0.63 -16.72 10.99
CA THR A 33 -0.51 -17.21 9.63
C THR A 33 0.53 -16.34 8.95
N PRO A 34 1.62 -16.91 8.42
CA PRO A 34 2.64 -16.13 7.73
C PRO A 34 1.99 -15.25 6.66
N LEU A 35 2.28 -13.96 6.68
CA LEU A 35 1.77 -12.99 5.72
C LEU A 35 2.84 -12.73 4.66
N ILE A 36 2.40 -12.61 3.41
CA ILE A 36 3.24 -12.22 2.29
C ILE A 36 2.62 -10.97 1.67
N SER A 37 3.46 -9.98 1.37
CA SER A 37 3.09 -8.83 0.54
C SER A 37 3.84 -8.92 -0.78
N ILE A 38 3.16 -8.59 -1.88
CA ILE A 38 3.74 -8.56 -3.23
C ILE A 38 3.57 -7.15 -3.78
N ILE A 39 4.68 -6.54 -4.17
CA ILE A 39 4.73 -5.24 -4.85
C ILE A 39 5.24 -5.48 -6.27
N ILE A 40 4.57 -4.88 -7.25
CA ILE A 40 5.01 -4.84 -8.65
C ILE A 40 5.44 -3.42 -8.98
N ASP A 41 6.72 -3.27 -9.29
CA ASP A 41 7.39 -2.00 -9.58
C ASP A 41 7.27 -1.62 -11.07
N ASP A 42 7.75 -0.41 -11.40
CA ASP A 42 7.87 0.12 -12.76
C ASP A 42 6.56 0.20 -13.56
N ILE A 43 5.44 0.44 -12.89
CA ILE A 43 4.15 0.71 -13.55
C ILE A 43 4.13 2.16 -14.05
N GLY A 44 3.64 2.39 -15.27
CA GLY A 44 3.39 3.74 -15.79
C GLY A 44 3.81 3.97 -17.24
N TYR A 45 4.75 3.16 -17.76
CA TYR A 45 5.31 3.35 -19.11
C TYR A 45 4.71 2.43 -20.17
N ARG A 46 4.11 1.29 -19.80
CA ARG A 46 3.69 0.25 -20.75
C ARG A 46 2.20 -0.01 -20.64
N ASN A 47 1.34 0.83 -21.25
CA ASN A 47 -0.11 0.77 -21.09
C ASN A 47 -0.70 -0.66 -21.15
N ILE A 48 -0.33 -1.47 -22.15
CA ILE A 48 -0.87 -2.84 -22.30
C ILE A 48 -0.35 -3.78 -21.20
N HIS A 49 0.96 -3.86 -21.02
CA HIS A 49 1.57 -4.78 -20.05
C HIS A 49 1.23 -4.42 -18.61
N ASP A 50 1.24 -3.12 -18.29
CA ASP A 50 0.92 -2.62 -16.97
C ASP A 50 -0.58 -2.86 -16.64
N THR A 51 -1.48 -2.62 -17.60
CA THR A 51 -2.91 -2.95 -17.42
C THR A 51 -3.11 -4.46 -17.18
N ASN A 52 -2.38 -5.31 -17.91
CA ASN A 52 -2.41 -6.75 -17.67
C ASN A 52 -1.89 -7.10 -16.28
N ALA A 53 -0.84 -6.43 -15.78
CA ALA A 53 -0.35 -6.64 -14.42
C ALA A 53 -1.42 -6.27 -13.37
N LEU A 54 -2.19 -5.19 -13.57
CA LEU A 54 -3.29 -4.81 -12.68
C LEU A 54 -4.41 -5.87 -12.59
N SER A 55 -4.50 -6.77 -13.58
CA SER A 55 -5.50 -7.84 -13.62
C SER A 55 -5.16 -9.06 -12.77
N LEU A 56 -3.95 -9.12 -12.18
CA LEU A 56 -3.54 -10.24 -11.31
C LEU A 56 -4.53 -10.43 -10.15
N PRO A 57 -4.89 -11.67 -9.79
CA PRO A 57 -5.83 -11.92 -8.69
C PRO A 57 -5.21 -11.56 -7.33
N GLY A 58 -6.06 -11.19 -6.37
CA GLY A 58 -5.65 -10.96 -4.98
C GLY A 58 -5.08 -9.56 -4.67
N PRO A 59 -4.60 -9.34 -3.44
CA PRO A 59 -4.17 -8.03 -2.94
C PRO A 59 -2.71 -7.74 -3.31
N VAL A 60 -2.46 -7.46 -4.60
CA VAL A 60 -1.15 -7.03 -5.10
C VAL A 60 -1.05 -5.50 -5.01
N THR A 61 0.07 -5.00 -4.52
CA THR A 61 0.40 -3.57 -4.49
C THR A 61 1.17 -3.18 -5.75
N TYR A 62 0.90 -2.01 -6.30
CA TYR A 62 1.58 -1.52 -7.51
C TYR A 62 2.32 -0.21 -7.20
N ALA A 63 3.62 -0.20 -7.49
CA ALA A 63 4.44 1.00 -7.40
C ALA A 63 4.46 1.69 -8.77
N ILE A 64 3.95 2.92 -8.82
CA ILE A 64 3.77 3.66 -10.07
C ILE A 64 4.81 4.77 -10.17
N MET A 65 5.55 4.79 -11.28
CA MET A 65 6.54 5.80 -11.59
C MET A 65 5.86 7.17 -11.74
N PRO A 66 6.36 8.25 -11.11
CA PRO A 66 5.83 9.59 -11.33
C PRO A 66 6.08 10.03 -12.77
N HIS A 67 5.18 10.88 -13.28
CA HIS A 67 5.29 11.53 -14.59
C HIS A 67 5.42 10.60 -15.82
N ALA A 68 5.26 9.29 -15.68
CA ALA A 68 5.21 8.39 -16.82
C ALA A 68 3.89 8.60 -17.61
N PRO A 69 3.86 8.28 -18.93
CA PRO A 69 2.73 8.62 -19.80
C PRO A 69 1.36 8.09 -19.36
N HIS A 70 1.33 7.04 -18.53
CA HIS A 70 0.09 6.39 -18.11
C HIS A 70 -0.10 6.37 -16.59
N SER A 71 0.72 7.06 -15.80
CA SER A 71 0.72 6.94 -14.33
C SER A 71 -0.63 7.28 -13.70
N VAL A 72 -1.22 8.43 -14.04
CA VAL A 72 -2.52 8.86 -13.51
C VAL A 72 -3.63 7.88 -13.90
N LYS A 73 -3.65 7.46 -15.17
CA LYS A 73 -4.65 6.51 -15.68
C LYS A 73 -4.55 5.17 -14.95
N LEU A 74 -3.35 4.61 -14.85
CA LEU A 74 -3.11 3.29 -14.26
C LEU A 74 -3.32 3.32 -12.74
N SER A 75 -2.96 4.41 -12.06
CA SER A 75 -3.29 4.59 -10.63
C SER A 75 -4.79 4.53 -10.40
N ASN A 76 -5.56 5.30 -11.16
CA ASN A 76 -7.02 5.31 -11.01
C ASN A 76 -7.64 3.93 -11.30
N ILE A 77 -7.19 3.23 -12.34
CA ILE A 77 -7.66 1.87 -12.65
C ILE A 77 -7.32 0.90 -11.50
N ALA A 78 -6.10 0.95 -10.97
CA ALA A 78 -5.65 0.10 -9.88
C ALA A 78 -6.50 0.35 -8.62
N SER A 79 -6.63 1.60 -8.18
CA SER A 79 -7.41 1.95 -6.99
C SER A 79 -8.89 1.61 -7.13
N GLN A 80 -9.51 1.88 -8.30
CA GLN A 80 -10.91 1.52 -8.56
C GLN A 80 -11.13 0.00 -8.58
N SER A 81 -10.09 -0.77 -8.91
CA SER A 81 -10.09 -2.24 -8.86
C SER A 81 -9.76 -2.79 -7.46
N GLY A 82 -9.71 -1.94 -6.44
CA GLY A 82 -9.40 -2.32 -5.06
C GLY A 82 -7.94 -2.70 -4.83
N LYS A 83 -7.02 -2.27 -5.70
CA LYS A 83 -5.57 -2.50 -5.55
C LYS A 83 -4.93 -1.36 -4.76
N THR A 84 -3.89 -1.71 -4.00
CA THR A 84 -3.05 -0.73 -3.32
C THR A 84 -2.09 -0.08 -4.31
N VAL A 85 -1.96 1.24 -4.22
CA VAL A 85 -1.04 2.03 -5.06
C VAL A 85 -0.04 2.75 -4.16
N ILE A 86 1.22 2.73 -4.55
CA ILE A 86 2.31 3.49 -3.92
C ILE A 86 3.11 4.24 -5.00
N LEU A 87 3.80 5.29 -4.61
CA LEU A 87 4.72 6.00 -5.49
C LEU A 87 6.00 5.15 -5.68
N HIS A 88 6.44 4.96 -6.92
CA HIS A 88 7.77 4.41 -7.22
C HIS A 88 8.75 5.56 -7.47
N LEU A 89 9.33 6.07 -6.39
CA LEU A 89 10.11 7.31 -6.36
C LEU A 89 11.51 7.10 -6.98
N PRO A 90 11.85 7.77 -8.09
CA PRO A 90 13.15 7.59 -8.73
C PRO A 90 14.27 8.21 -7.89
N MET A 91 15.29 7.41 -7.59
CA MET A 91 16.39 7.80 -6.73
C MET A 91 17.73 7.42 -7.37
N GLU A 92 18.72 8.30 -7.26
CA GLU A 92 20.03 8.11 -7.89
C GLU A 92 20.73 6.81 -7.45
N ALA A 93 21.28 6.10 -8.44
CA ALA A 93 22.09 4.90 -8.28
C ALA A 93 23.58 5.22 -8.28
N MET A 94 24.37 4.34 -7.65
CA MET A 94 25.84 4.45 -7.63
C MET A 94 26.44 4.35 -9.02
N GLU A 95 25.87 3.54 -9.91
CA GLU A 95 26.39 3.35 -11.25
C GLU A 95 25.85 4.39 -12.24
N PRO A 96 26.69 5.30 -12.78
CA PRO A 96 26.23 6.43 -13.61
C PRO A 96 25.47 6.01 -14.87
N GLU A 97 25.81 4.87 -15.47
CA GLU A 97 25.17 4.36 -16.69
C GLU A 97 23.74 3.87 -16.45
N LYS A 98 23.37 3.55 -15.20
CA LYS A 98 22.00 3.20 -14.83
C LYS A 98 21.12 4.43 -14.65
N ASN A 99 21.71 5.56 -14.27
CA ASN A 99 20.98 6.81 -14.00
C ASN A 99 20.26 7.38 -15.23
N ARG A 100 20.55 6.89 -16.44
CA ARG A 100 19.75 7.19 -17.66
C ARG A 100 18.33 6.61 -17.64
N TYR A 101 18.03 5.70 -16.72
CA TYR A 101 16.75 5.01 -16.57
C TYR A 101 15.93 5.49 -15.36
N LEU A 102 16.34 6.55 -14.67
CA LEU A 102 15.58 7.10 -13.55
C LEU A 102 14.23 7.68 -14.00
N GLY A 103 14.18 8.23 -15.21
CA GLY A 103 13.01 8.98 -15.68
C GLY A 103 12.89 10.36 -15.03
N PRO A 104 11.75 11.05 -15.25
CA PRO A 104 11.50 12.37 -14.66
C PRO A 104 11.30 12.29 -13.15
N GLY A 105 11.56 13.39 -12.44
CA GLY A 105 11.32 13.47 -10.99
C GLY A 105 12.40 12.81 -10.13
N ALA A 106 13.55 12.43 -10.70
CA ALA A 106 14.59 11.74 -9.94
C ALA A 106 15.21 12.60 -8.84
N LEU A 107 15.26 12.06 -7.63
CA LEU A 107 15.98 12.62 -6.49
C LEU A 107 17.46 12.25 -6.57
N ARG A 108 18.33 13.24 -6.37
CA ARG A 108 19.78 13.12 -6.59
C ARG A 108 20.60 13.74 -5.47
N VAL A 109 21.82 13.26 -5.27
CA VAL A 109 22.66 13.68 -4.14
C VAL A 109 23.16 15.13 -4.27
N GLU A 110 23.28 15.65 -5.50
CA GLU A 110 23.69 17.04 -5.72
C GLU A 110 22.57 18.08 -5.46
N MET A 111 21.34 17.62 -5.23
CA MET A 111 20.23 18.52 -4.95
C MET A 111 20.40 19.18 -3.58
N LYS A 112 20.08 20.48 -3.53
CA LYS A 112 19.84 21.15 -2.26
C LYS A 112 18.53 20.67 -1.66
N GLU A 113 18.43 20.66 -0.34
CA GLU A 113 17.23 20.26 0.41
C GLU A 113 15.92 20.86 -0.14
N THR A 114 15.90 22.17 -0.39
CA THR A 114 14.70 22.85 -0.94
C THR A 114 14.28 22.32 -2.31
N GLN A 115 15.23 22.01 -3.20
CA GLN A 115 14.95 21.42 -4.50
C GLN A 115 14.51 19.96 -4.36
N PHE A 116 15.14 19.21 -3.45
CA PHE A 116 14.80 17.83 -3.15
C PHE A 116 13.35 17.71 -2.66
N ILE A 117 12.97 18.50 -1.66
CA ILE A 117 11.62 18.53 -1.08
C ILE A 117 10.59 18.96 -2.13
N SER A 118 10.90 19.98 -2.94
CA SER A 118 10.01 20.39 -4.04
C SER A 118 9.80 19.25 -5.04
N THR A 119 10.87 18.57 -5.44
CA THR A 119 10.80 17.45 -6.39
C THR A 119 10.03 16.26 -5.80
N LEU A 120 10.23 15.97 -4.52
CA LEU A 120 9.47 14.95 -3.80
C LEU A 120 7.97 15.28 -3.75
N SER A 121 7.61 16.53 -3.43
CA SER A 121 6.22 16.99 -3.41
C SER A 121 5.58 16.84 -4.78
N ASP A 122 6.27 17.29 -5.84
CA ASP A 122 5.78 17.17 -7.22
C ASP A 122 5.55 15.71 -7.63
N ASN A 123 6.43 14.80 -7.20
CA ASN A 123 6.28 13.36 -7.45
C ASN A 123 5.09 12.75 -6.70
N LEU A 124 4.88 13.14 -5.43
CA LEU A 124 3.76 12.69 -4.62
C LEU A 124 2.43 13.15 -5.23
N ASP A 125 2.35 14.40 -5.66
CA ASP A 125 1.15 15.00 -6.28
C ASP A 125 0.87 14.45 -7.69
N ALA A 126 1.89 13.92 -8.38
CA ALA A 126 1.74 13.37 -9.72
C ALA A 126 0.90 12.09 -9.79
N ILE A 127 0.76 11.36 -8.67
CA ILE A 127 0.07 10.07 -8.62
C ILE A 127 -1.10 10.13 -7.64
N PRO A 128 -2.36 10.04 -8.11
CA PRO A 128 -3.51 10.01 -7.21
C PRO A 128 -3.52 8.72 -6.37
N ASN A 129 -4.23 8.73 -5.24
CA ASN A 129 -4.56 7.55 -4.42
C ASN A 129 -3.36 6.75 -3.87
N ILE A 130 -2.15 7.31 -3.86
CA ILE A 130 -1.00 6.67 -3.21
C ILE A 130 -1.19 6.62 -1.70
N ILE A 131 -0.74 5.54 -1.07
CA ILE A 131 -0.74 5.40 0.40
C ILE A 131 0.66 5.14 0.97
N GLY A 132 1.70 5.24 0.14
CA GLY A 132 3.07 4.96 0.52
C GLY A 132 4.04 5.22 -0.63
N VAL A 133 5.32 4.94 -0.38
CA VAL A 133 6.43 5.17 -1.30
C VAL A 133 7.35 3.94 -1.32
N ASN A 134 7.88 3.61 -2.48
CA ASN A 134 8.96 2.66 -2.73
C ASN A 134 10.03 3.34 -3.61
N ASN A 135 11.31 3.05 -3.45
CA ASN A 135 12.37 3.62 -4.28
C ASN A 135 12.54 2.85 -5.61
N HIS A 136 12.71 3.57 -6.72
CA HIS A 136 13.24 3.04 -7.97
C HIS A 136 14.75 3.26 -8.00
N MET A 137 15.52 2.18 -8.09
CA MET A 137 16.98 2.19 -7.90
C MET A 137 17.40 2.72 -6.52
N GLY A 138 18.09 3.87 -6.45
CA GLY A 138 18.42 4.53 -5.19
C GLY A 138 19.66 4.02 -4.46
N SER A 139 20.49 3.17 -5.05
CA SER A 139 21.66 2.61 -4.34
C SER A 139 22.64 3.67 -3.81
N LEU A 140 22.72 4.84 -4.44
CA LEU A 140 23.54 5.96 -3.95
C LEU A 140 22.75 6.85 -2.98
N LEU A 141 21.53 7.24 -3.36
CA LEU A 141 20.76 8.19 -2.56
C LEU A 141 20.38 7.61 -1.20
N THR A 142 19.95 6.34 -1.17
CA THR A 142 19.55 5.66 0.08
C THR A 142 20.71 5.41 1.04
N SER A 143 21.96 5.51 0.56
CA SER A 143 23.14 5.46 1.43
C SER A 143 23.49 6.82 2.06
N GLN A 144 22.85 7.91 1.62
CA GLN A 144 23.09 9.24 2.18
C GLN A 144 22.11 9.51 3.33
N SER A 145 22.59 9.44 4.57
CA SER A 145 21.73 9.68 5.74
C SER A 145 21.10 11.07 5.73
N GLU A 146 21.83 12.10 5.32
CA GLU A 146 21.30 13.48 5.25
C GLU A 146 20.08 13.58 4.34
N HIS A 147 20.16 13.07 3.10
CA HIS A 147 19.03 13.09 2.17
C HIS A 147 17.86 12.21 2.63
N MET A 148 18.14 11.11 3.33
CA MET A 148 17.09 10.23 3.86
C MET A 148 16.32 10.86 5.04
N GLU A 149 16.92 11.81 5.78
CA GLU A 149 16.22 12.59 6.82
C GLU A 149 15.28 13.66 6.22
N TRP A 150 15.36 13.94 4.92
CA TRP A 150 14.45 14.86 4.24
C TRP A 150 13.17 14.20 3.71
N LEU A 151 13.06 12.86 3.79
CA LEU A 151 11.94 12.05 3.28
C LEU A 151 10.83 11.83 4.32
#